data_AF-A0A952RGZ3-F1
#
_entry.id   AF-A0A952RGZ3-F1
#
_cell.length_a   1.000
_cell.length_b   1.000
_cell.length_c   1.000
_cell.angle_alpha   90.00
_cell.angle_beta   90.00
_cell.angle_gamma   90.00
#
_symmetry.space_group_name_H-M   'P 1'
#
loop_
_entity.id
_entity.type
_entity.pdbx_description
1 polymer ?
#
loop_
_entity_poly.entity_id
_entity_poly.type
_entity_poly.pdbx_seq_one_letter_code
_entity_poly.pdbx_strand_id
1 'polypeptide(L)'
;MAAKKTAKGKPETKASAKSTAKASSQAKPAKGAAPAPEAPKRKLGLRGAAPWAARHAAKHAAEARARAAEPPLPGSARATIRTPATAEAIKAKIADLHNALQQIKGFRKNLAKGFFDVGLVLREVQQKRLFEAKGFGTFEAFLERETAELGKTTALRLVRIATLFQKEAALELGMDRIFMALAAIEAGDGLAPDARPSGKIPPPPLSSSVLPLKPPGR
;
A
#
# COMPACT_ATOMS: atom_id res chain seq x y z
N MET A 1 -56.97 13.96 14.15
CA MET A 1 -57.73 12.70 14.00
C MET A 1 -57.07 11.93 12.85
N ALA A 2 -56.57 10.70 12.90
CA ALA A 2 -56.53 9.56 13.83
C ALA A 2 -55.11 8.94 13.72
N ALA A 3 -54.33 8.73 14.79
CA ALA A 3 -54.35 7.68 15.82
C ALA A 3 -53.65 6.34 15.46
N LYS A 4 -52.32 6.39 15.65
CA LYS A 4 -51.32 5.40 16.12
C LYS A 4 -51.83 4.13 16.86
N LYS A 5 -51.31 2.94 16.48
CA LYS A 5 -50.88 1.73 17.27
C LYS A 5 -50.79 0.53 16.29
N THR A 6 -49.76 -0.32 16.29
CA THR A 6 -49.37 -1.25 17.36
C THR A 6 -47.88 -1.62 17.31
N ALA A 7 -47.22 -1.56 18.47
CA ALA A 7 -46.01 -2.28 18.82
C ALA A 7 -46.37 -3.38 19.84
N LYS A 8 -45.70 -4.54 19.81
CA LYS A 8 -45.66 -5.49 20.93
C LYS A 8 -44.29 -6.19 20.96
N GLY A 9 -43.46 -5.79 21.93
CA GLY A 9 -42.29 -6.56 22.42
C GLY A 9 -42.75 -7.71 23.32
N LYS A 10 -41.97 -8.80 23.50
CA LYS A 10 -40.82 -9.08 24.41
C LYS A 10 -41.11 -10.51 24.99
N PRO A 11 -40.28 -11.20 25.83
CA PRO A 11 -38.86 -11.06 26.17
C PRO A 11 -38.05 -12.40 26.31
N GLU A 12 -36.74 -12.26 26.65
CA GLU A 12 -35.89 -13.11 27.55
C GLU A 12 -35.55 -14.58 27.18
N THR A 13 -34.40 -15.19 27.51
CA THR A 13 -33.16 -14.89 28.26
C THR A 13 -32.15 -16.02 27.98
N LYS A 14 -30.84 -15.73 28.14
CA LYS A 14 -29.87 -16.39 29.05
C LYS A 14 -28.48 -16.63 28.44
N ALA A 15 -27.52 -16.01 29.11
CA ALA A 15 -26.09 -16.20 28.99
C ALA A 15 -25.62 -17.46 29.75
N SER A 16 -24.54 -18.09 29.25
CA SER A 16 -23.49 -18.78 30.00
C SER A 16 -22.56 -19.47 28.98
N ALA A 17 -21.36 -18.95 28.71
CA ALA A 17 -20.11 -19.16 29.44
C ALA A 17 -19.36 -20.48 29.09
N LYS A 18 -18.16 -20.27 28.51
CA LYS A 18 -16.87 -20.93 28.81
C LYS A 18 -16.52 -22.32 28.23
N SER A 19 -15.48 -22.28 27.39
CA SER A 19 -14.34 -23.21 27.25
C SER A 19 -14.59 -24.68 26.87
N THR A 20 -13.94 -25.18 25.83
CA THR A 20 -12.58 -25.78 25.87
C THR A 20 -12.23 -26.39 24.51
N ALA A 21 -10.94 -26.29 24.18
CA ALA A 21 -10.33 -26.99 23.06
C ALA A 21 -10.26 -28.50 23.32
N LYS A 22 -10.56 -29.34 22.32
CA LYS A 22 -9.77 -30.55 22.03
C LYS A 22 -10.11 -31.11 20.65
N ALA A 23 -9.09 -31.17 19.80
CA ALA A 23 -9.08 -31.96 18.58
C ALA A 23 -8.92 -33.45 18.95
N SER A 24 -9.71 -34.32 18.32
CA SER A 24 -9.38 -35.74 18.17
C SER A 24 -9.97 -36.25 16.86
N SER A 25 -9.09 -36.53 15.92
CA SER A 25 -9.31 -37.28 14.69
C SER A 25 -9.57 -38.76 15.01
N GLN A 26 -10.66 -39.31 14.48
CA GLN A 26 -10.92 -40.75 14.42
C GLN A 26 -10.94 -41.17 12.94
N ALA A 27 -10.00 -42.03 12.57
CA ALA A 27 -9.99 -42.77 11.32
C ALA A 27 -10.58 -44.18 11.52
N LYS A 28 -11.13 -44.71 10.42
CA LYS A 28 -12.03 -45.86 10.24
C LYS A 28 -11.50 -47.25 10.66
N PRO A 29 -12.41 -48.26 10.79
CA PRO A 29 -12.16 -49.57 11.38
C PRO A 29 -11.95 -50.70 10.35
N ALA A 30 -11.39 -51.84 10.80
CA ALA A 30 -11.61 -53.16 10.20
C ALA A 30 -11.74 -54.21 11.31
N LYS A 31 -12.71 -55.11 11.15
CA LYS A 31 -13.27 -56.05 12.15
C LYS A 31 -13.09 -57.49 11.69
N GLY A 32 -12.72 -58.38 12.62
CA GLY A 32 -12.90 -59.85 12.57
C GLY A 32 -11.58 -60.63 12.48
N ALA A 33 -11.25 -61.64 13.29
CA ALA A 33 -12.03 -62.42 14.27
C ALA A 33 -11.05 -63.13 15.25
N ALA A 34 -11.25 -63.02 16.58
CA ALA A 34 -11.61 -64.11 17.54
C ALA A 34 -10.42 -64.51 18.50
N PRO A 35 -10.63 -65.13 19.69
CA PRO A 35 -10.42 -64.46 20.99
C PRO A 35 -9.60 -65.20 22.10
N ALA A 36 -9.09 -64.41 23.07
CA ALA A 36 -8.78 -64.70 24.51
C ALA A 36 -7.63 -65.69 24.89
N PRO A 37 -6.93 -65.54 26.06
CA PRO A 37 -7.40 -64.92 27.31
C PRO A 37 -6.48 -63.89 28.02
N GLU A 38 -7.07 -63.26 29.04
CA GLU A 38 -6.60 -62.26 30.03
C GLU A 38 -5.27 -62.65 30.71
N ALA A 39 -4.39 -61.80 31.27
CA ALA A 39 -4.45 -60.53 32.02
C ALA A 39 -2.99 -59.97 32.15
N PRO A 40 -2.62 -59.02 33.05
CA PRO A 40 -3.25 -57.80 33.54
C PRO A 40 -2.41 -56.54 33.23
N LYS A 41 -3.01 -55.35 33.45
CA LYS A 41 -2.33 -54.04 33.53
C LYS A 41 -1.03 -54.12 34.36
N ARG A 42 0.11 -53.82 33.73
CA ARG A 42 1.30 -53.34 34.45
C ARG A 42 1.65 -51.94 33.95
N LYS A 43 1.28 -50.97 34.79
CA LYS A 43 1.99 -49.69 34.90
C LYS A 43 3.47 -50.00 35.16
N LEU A 44 4.26 -50.11 34.10
CA LEU A 44 5.71 -50.05 34.15
C LEU A 44 6.08 -48.65 33.65
N GLY A 45 5.78 -47.62 34.43
CA GLY A 45 6.70 -47.21 35.47
C GLY A 45 7.70 -46.23 34.84
N LEU A 46 7.40 -44.93 34.94
CA LEU A 46 8.34 -43.82 34.79
C LEU A 46 9.45 -43.85 35.89
N ARG A 47 9.93 -45.04 36.25
CA ARG A 47 10.94 -45.32 37.28
C ARG A 47 11.85 -46.46 36.83
N GLY A 48 12.31 -46.41 35.58
CA GLY A 48 13.15 -47.47 35.00
C GLY A 48 14.04 -47.06 33.83
N ALA A 49 13.96 -45.82 33.32
CA ALA A 49 15.04 -45.30 32.50
C ALA A 49 16.24 -45.06 33.42
N ALA A 50 17.25 -45.91 33.33
CA ALA A 50 18.46 -45.78 34.12
C ALA A 50 19.00 -44.33 33.98
N PRO A 51 19.43 -43.67 35.07
CA PRO A 51 19.74 -42.24 35.10
C PRO A 51 20.68 -41.75 33.99
N TRP A 52 21.52 -42.64 33.45
CA TRP A 52 22.39 -42.35 32.31
C TRP A 52 21.63 -42.04 31.01
N ALA A 53 20.52 -42.70 30.69
CA ALA A 53 19.79 -42.50 29.44
C ALA A 53 19.11 -41.12 29.39
N ALA A 54 18.52 -40.70 30.52
CA ALA A 54 17.97 -39.35 30.67
C ALA A 54 19.07 -38.28 30.63
N ARG A 55 20.26 -38.56 31.21
CA ARG A 55 21.41 -37.64 31.17
C ARG A 55 22.04 -37.56 29.77
N HIS A 56 22.11 -38.66 29.02
CA HIS A 56 22.60 -38.66 27.63
C HIS A 56 21.62 -37.94 26.69
N ALA A 57 20.31 -38.15 26.83
CA ALA A 57 19.30 -37.40 26.07
C ALA A 57 19.33 -35.90 26.40
N ALA A 58 19.47 -35.55 27.68
CA ALA A 58 19.64 -34.16 28.11
C ALA A 58 20.96 -33.56 27.59
N LYS A 59 22.05 -34.33 27.55
CA LYS A 59 23.35 -33.91 27.01
C LYS A 59 23.27 -33.64 25.50
N HIS A 60 22.63 -34.52 24.72
CA HIS A 60 22.41 -34.30 23.30
C HIS A 60 21.43 -33.15 23.00
N ALA A 61 20.39 -32.97 23.82
CA ALA A 61 19.49 -31.83 23.70
C ALA A 61 20.17 -30.49 24.06
N ALA A 62 21.07 -30.50 25.04
CA ALA A 62 21.89 -29.35 25.42
C ALA A 62 22.95 -29.04 24.35
N GLU A 63 23.59 -30.04 23.76
CA GLU A 63 24.57 -29.89 22.69
C GLU A 63 23.93 -29.40 21.37
N ALA A 64 22.70 -29.83 21.07
CA ALA A 64 21.92 -29.30 19.96
C ALA A 64 21.50 -27.84 20.18
N ARG A 65 21.19 -27.44 21.42
CA ARG A 65 20.93 -26.03 21.78
C ARG A 65 22.20 -25.19 21.77
N ALA A 66 23.35 -25.75 22.16
CA ALA A 66 24.63 -25.06 22.12
C ALA A 66 25.08 -24.77 20.68
N ARG A 67 24.93 -25.73 19.75
CA ARG A 67 25.18 -25.49 18.31
C ARG A 67 24.18 -24.51 17.66
N ALA A 68 22.99 -24.35 18.23
CA ALA A 68 22.01 -23.37 17.76
C ALA A 68 22.23 -21.97 18.36
N ALA A 69 22.96 -21.88 19.48
CA ALA A 69 23.23 -20.63 20.19
C ALA A 69 24.59 -20.01 19.85
N GLU A 70 25.50 -20.75 19.20
CA GLU A 70 26.74 -20.15 18.68
C GLU A 70 26.42 -19.22 17.50
N PRO A 71 26.73 -17.90 17.61
CA PRO A 71 26.61 -16.99 16.48
C PRO A 71 27.58 -17.45 15.39
N PRO A 72 27.12 -17.63 14.14
CA PRO A 72 27.97 -18.13 13.07
C PRO A 72 29.13 -17.17 12.85
N LEU A 73 30.33 -17.73 12.66
CA LEU A 73 31.52 -16.91 12.45
C LEU A 73 31.31 -15.95 11.26
N PRO A 74 31.69 -14.67 11.41
CA PRO A 74 31.62 -13.69 10.34
C PRO A 74 32.49 -14.17 9.17
N GLY A 75 31.89 -14.32 7.99
CA GLY A 75 32.56 -14.79 6.77
C GLY A 75 32.12 -16.17 6.24
N SER A 76 31.22 -16.89 6.92
CA SER A 76 30.63 -18.11 6.33
C SER A 76 29.59 -17.77 5.25
N ALA A 77 29.48 -18.58 4.19
CA ALA A 77 28.49 -18.41 3.11
C ALA A 77 27.03 -18.32 3.61
N ARG A 78 26.74 -18.84 4.81
CA ARG A 78 25.43 -18.69 5.47
C ARG A 78 25.14 -17.26 5.92
N ALA A 79 26.16 -16.43 6.17
CA ALA A 79 25.99 -15.01 6.48
C ALA A 79 25.57 -14.19 5.24
N THR A 80 25.98 -14.61 4.04
CA THR A 80 25.65 -13.94 2.76
C THR A 80 24.43 -14.53 2.04
N ILE A 81 24.07 -15.79 2.31
CA ILE A 81 22.89 -16.47 1.71
C ILE A 81 21.58 -16.10 2.42
N ARG A 82 21.64 -15.53 3.63
CA ARG A 82 20.45 -14.98 4.29
C ARG A 82 20.09 -13.67 3.62
N THR A 83 19.39 -13.77 2.48
CA THR A 83 18.70 -12.72 1.72
C THR A 83 19.38 -11.36 1.84
N PRO A 84 20.19 -10.93 0.86
CA PRO A 84 20.81 -9.60 0.95
C PRO A 84 19.70 -8.59 1.24
N ALA A 85 19.92 -7.62 2.13
CA ALA A 85 18.88 -6.66 2.54
C ALA A 85 18.17 -6.00 1.34
N THR A 86 18.86 -5.95 0.20
CA THR A 86 18.33 -5.55 -1.10
C THR A 86 17.22 -6.46 -1.63
N ALA A 87 17.29 -7.78 -1.43
CA ALA A 87 16.26 -8.74 -1.85
C ALA A 87 14.93 -8.54 -1.11
N GLU A 88 14.97 -8.29 0.21
CA GLU A 88 13.75 -7.98 0.97
C GLU A 88 13.16 -6.63 0.57
N ALA A 89 14.00 -5.62 0.31
CA ALA A 89 13.55 -4.33 -0.21
C ALA A 89 12.93 -4.43 -1.62
N ILE A 90 13.48 -5.26 -2.50
CA ILE A 90 12.92 -5.52 -3.84
C ILE A 90 11.56 -6.23 -3.71
N LYS A 91 11.45 -7.24 -2.85
CA LYS A 91 10.17 -7.92 -2.59
C LYS A 91 9.10 -6.96 -2.08
N ALA A 92 9.45 -6.08 -1.15
CA ALA A 92 8.54 -5.05 -0.64
C ALA A 92 8.07 -4.13 -1.78
N LYS A 93 8.98 -3.62 -2.62
CA LYS A 93 8.62 -2.80 -3.79
C LYS A 93 7.70 -3.53 -4.78
N ILE A 94 7.93 -4.82 -5.01
CA ILE A 94 7.08 -5.64 -5.88
C ILE A 94 5.68 -5.80 -5.26
N ALA A 95 5.60 -6.03 -3.95
CA ALA A 95 4.32 -6.12 -3.24
C ALA A 95 3.55 -4.79 -3.31
N ASP A 96 4.23 -3.66 -3.07
CA ASP A 96 3.65 -2.32 -3.18
C ASP A 96 3.16 -2.03 -4.61
N LEU A 97 3.95 -2.37 -5.63
CA LEU A 97 3.55 -2.25 -7.03
C LEU A 97 2.30 -3.08 -7.32
N HIS A 98 2.24 -4.31 -6.82
CA HIS A 98 1.09 -5.18 -7.01
C HIS A 98 -0.18 -4.60 -6.37
N ASN A 99 -0.07 -4.08 -5.14
CA ASN A 99 -1.18 -3.41 -4.45
C ASN A 99 -1.65 -2.16 -5.23
N ALA A 100 -0.72 -1.34 -5.72
CA ALA A 100 -1.02 -0.18 -6.55
C ALA A 100 -1.79 -0.58 -7.83
N LEU A 101 -1.34 -1.65 -8.53
CA LEU A 101 -2.04 -2.15 -9.71
C LEU A 101 -3.44 -2.68 -9.40
N GLN A 102 -3.64 -3.34 -8.25
CA GLN A 102 -4.97 -3.77 -7.81
C GLN A 102 -5.89 -2.56 -7.54
N GLN A 103 -5.38 -1.51 -6.88
CA GLN A 103 -6.13 -0.29 -6.64
C GLN A 103 -6.53 0.40 -7.95
N ILE A 104 -5.61 0.54 -8.90
CA ILE A 104 -5.88 1.12 -10.23
C ILE A 104 -6.99 0.32 -10.95
N LYS A 105 -6.91 -1.01 -10.96
CA LYS A 105 -7.93 -1.88 -11.54
C LYS A 105 -9.30 -1.73 -10.85
N GLY A 106 -9.30 -1.51 -9.53
CA GLY A 106 -10.50 -1.26 -8.75
C GLY A 106 -11.18 0.05 -9.14
N PHE A 107 -10.42 1.15 -9.14
CA PHE A 107 -10.94 2.48 -9.47
C PHE A 107 -11.37 2.64 -10.93
N ARG A 108 -10.78 1.84 -11.85
CA ARG A 108 -11.15 1.86 -13.28
C ARG A 108 -12.64 1.68 -13.52
N LYS A 109 -13.33 0.83 -12.75
CA LYS A 109 -14.78 0.59 -12.91
C LYS A 109 -15.62 1.84 -12.66
N ASN A 110 -15.06 2.82 -11.96
CA ASN A 110 -15.71 4.07 -11.59
C ASN A 110 -14.73 5.23 -11.72
N LEU A 111 -14.05 5.29 -12.89
CA LEU A 111 -12.93 6.20 -13.12
C LEU A 111 -13.34 7.66 -12.93
N ALA A 112 -14.55 8.05 -13.35
CA ALA A 112 -15.05 9.41 -13.19
C ALA A 112 -15.08 9.92 -11.72
N LYS A 113 -15.24 9.03 -10.74
CA LYS A 113 -15.22 9.39 -9.31
C LYS A 113 -13.88 9.07 -8.64
N GLY A 114 -13.15 8.08 -9.16
CA GLY A 114 -11.86 7.62 -8.62
C GLY A 114 -10.62 8.19 -9.31
N PHE A 115 -10.77 9.08 -10.31
CA PHE A 115 -9.65 9.55 -11.14
C PHE A 115 -8.54 10.19 -10.31
N PHE A 116 -8.89 10.93 -9.26
CA PHE A 116 -7.90 11.58 -8.40
C PHE A 116 -7.10 10.55 -7.58
N ASP A 117 -7.79 9.54 -7.03
CA ASP A 117 -7.13 8.46 -6.29
C ASP A 117 -6.23 7.61 -7.20
N VAL A 118 -6.64 7.36 -8.46
CA VAL A 118 -5.79 6.73 -9.48
C VAL A 118 -4.54 7.58 -9.74
N GLY A 119 -4.70 8.91 -9.88
CA GLY A 119 -3.59 9.84 -10.06
C GLY A 119 -2.61 9.81 -8.89
N LEU A 120 -3.10 9.73 -7.65
CA LEU A 120 -2.26 9.60 -6.45
C LEU A 120 -1.47 8.28 -6.45
N VAL A 121 -2.13 7.16 -6.74
CA VAL A 121 -1.47 5.85 -6.79
C VAL A 121 -0.40 5.83 -7.88
N LEU A 122 -0.70 6.34 -9.08
CA LEU A 122 0.28 6.43 -10.16
C LEU A 122 1.45 7.36 -9.83
N ARG A 123 1.19 8.49 -9.15
CA ARG A 123 2.22 9.41 -8.67
C ARG A 123 3.14 8.72 -7.66
N GLU A 124 2.60 7.94 -6.74
CA GLU A 124 3.41 7.17 -5.78
C GLU A 124 4.30 6.14 -6.47
N VAL A 125 3.75 5.39 -7.45
CA VAL A 125 4.52 4.45 -8.26
C VAL A 125 5.67 5.14 -8.97
N GLN A 126 5.43 6.33 -9.53
CA GLN A 126 6.46 7.13 -10.19
C GLN A 126 7.53 7.63 -9.21
N GLN A 127 7.13 8.22 -8.08
CA GLN A 127 8.04 8.81 -7.08
C GLN A 127 8.93 7.76 -6.41
N LYS A 128 8.35 6.63 -6.02
CA LYS A 128 9.08 5.51 -5.40
C LYS A 128 9.81 4.63 -6.42
N ARG A 129 9.66 4.93 -7.71
CA ARG A 129 10.21 4.16 -8.85
C ARG A 129 9.92 2.67 -8.74
N LEU A 130 8.69 2.32 -8.33
CA LEU A 130 8.31 0.93 -8.10
C LEU A 130 8.39 0.09 -9.39
N PHE A 131 8.22 0.74 -10.54
CA PHE A 131 8.30 0.11 -11.87
C PHE A 131 9.69 -0.50 -12.16
N GLU A 132 10.77 0.04 -11.61
CA GLU A 132 12.13 -0.50 -11.79
C GLU A 132 12.25 -1.90 -11.16
N ALA A 133 11.52 -2.16 -10.06
CA ALA A 133 11.56 -3.44 -9.36
C ALA A 133 10.99 -4.61 -10.20
N LYS A 134 10.12 -4.31 -11.18
CA LYS A 134 9.58 -5.28 -12.13
C LYS A 134 10.39 -5.33 -13.45
N GLY A 135 11.46 -4.53 -13.57
CA GLY A 135 12.35 -4.51 -14.73
C GLY A 135 11.95 -3.52 -15.82
N PHE A 136 11.08 -2.55 -15.54
CA PHE A 136 10.77 -1.48 -16.50
C PHE A 136 11.85 -0.40 -16.46
N GLY A 137 12.39 -0.05 -17.63
CA GLY A 137 13.40 1.02 -17.74
C GLY A 137 12.86 2.43 -17.63
N THR A 138 11.57 2.64 -17.96
CA THR A 138 10.91 3.95 -17.84
C THR A 138 9.49 3.79 -17.32
N PHE A 139 8.98 4.85 -16.68
CA PHE A 139 7.59 4.88 -16.20
C PHE A 139 6.59 4.75 -17.36
N GLU A 140 6.90 5.33 -18.53
CA GLU A 140 6.04 5.23 -19.71
C GLU A 140 5.90 3.79 -20.22
N ALA A 141 7.01 3.03 -20.28
CA ALA A 141 6.98 1.63 -20.67
C ALA A 141 6.16 0.77 -19.69
N PHE A 142 6.19 1.12 -18.41
CA PHE A 142 5.30 0.50 -17.41
C PHE A 142 3.83 0.81 -17.69
N LEU A 143 3.50 2.07 -17.97
CA LEU A 143 2.11 2.47 -18.22
C LEU A 143 1.51 1.76 -19.44
N GLU A 144 2.28 1.62 -20.52
CA GLU A 144 1.85 0.95 -21.75
C GLU A 144 1.58 -0.55 -21.54
N ARG A 145 2.37 -1.24 -20.71
CA ARG A 145 2.20 -2.68 -20.48
C ARG A 145 1.22 -3.01 -19.37
N GLU A 146 1.30 -2.34 -18.22
CA GLU A 146 0.55 -2.72 -17.01
C GLU A 146 -0.75 -1.93 -16.82
N THR A 147 -0.84 -0.74 -17.43
CA THR A 147 -2.04 0.13 -17.37
C THR A 147 -2.61 0.44 -18.76
N ALA A 148 -2.43 -0.48 -19.71
CA ALA A 148 -2.88 -0.33 -21.10
C ALA A 148 -4.34 0.14 -21.22
N GLU A 149 -5.20 -0.29 -20.30
CA GLU A 149 -6.63 0.05 -20.26
C GLU A 149 -6.92 1.55 -19.99
N LEU A 150 -6.01 2.25 -19.29
CA LEU A 150 -6.12 3.71 -19.09
C LEU A 150 -5.57 4.47 -20.30
N GLY A 151 -4.58 3.89 -20.98
CA GLY A 151 -3.75 4.56 -21.97
C GLY A 151 -2.68 5.43 -21.34
N LYS A 152 -1.52 5.51 -22.00
CA LYS A 152 -0.35 6.30 -21.57
C LYS A 152 -0.68 7.77 -21.34
N THR A 153 -1.35 8.41 -22.29
CA THR A 153 -1.68 9.85 -22.25
C THR A 153 -2.60 10.17 -21.07
N THR A 154 -3.64 9.37 -20.86
CA THR A 154 -4.56 9.55 -19.72
C THR A 154 -3.85 9.35 -18.40
N ALA A 155 -3.04 8.29 -18.28
CA ALA A 155 -2.30 8.01 -17.04
C ALA A 155 -1.31 9.14 -16.69
N LEU A 156 -0.59 9.68 -17.66
CA LEU A 156 0.31 10.83 -17.45
C LEU A 156 -0.47 12.08 -17.03
N ARG A 157 -1.63 12.36 -17.64
CA ARG A 157 -2.50 13.47 -17.23
C ARG A 157 -3.02 13.28 -15.81
N LEU A 158 -3.42 12.08 -15.42
CA LEU A 158 -3.90 11.78 -14.07
C LEU A 158 -2.82 12.02 -13.01
N VAL A 159 -1.57 11.63 -13.29
CA VAL A 159 -0.43 11.95 -12.42
C VAL A 159 -0.28 13.46 -12.30
N ARG A 160 -0.34 14.19 -13.42
CA ARG A 160 -0.22 15.65 -13.41
C ARG A 160 -1.34 16.32 -12.62
N ILE A 161 -2.58 15.85 -12.76
CA ILE A 161 -3.73 16.31 -11.99
C ILE A 161 -3.48 16.15 -10.49
N ALA A 162 -3.00 14.98 -10.07
CA ALA A 162 -2.69 14.70 -8.66
C ALA A 162 -1.48 15.50 -8.12
N THR A 163 -0.70 16.16 -8.99
CA THR A 163 0.36 17.08 -8.57
C THR A 163 -0.09 18.53 -8.49
N LEU A 164 -1.07 18.95 -9.30
CA LEU A 164 -1.47 20.35 -9.44
C LEU A 164 -2.73 20.71 -8.67
N PHE A 165 -3.67 19.76 -8.53
CA PHE A 165 -4.97 20.01 -7.92
C PHE A 165 -5.08 19.40 -6.53
N GLN A 166 -5.85 20.04 -5.66
CA GLN A 166 -6.28 19.45 -4.40
C GLN A 166 -7.43 18.47 -4.62
N LYS A 167 -7.49 17.41 -3.80
CA LYS A 167 -8.46 16.31 -3.94
C LYS A 167 -9.91 16.80 -3.96
N GLU A 168 -10.29 17.62 -2.99
CA GLU A 168 -11.68 18.06 -2.80
C GLU A 168 -12.16 18.90 -3.99
N ALA A 169 -11.38 19.94 -4.35
CA ALA A 169 -11.64 20.77 -5.52
C ALA A 169 -11.70 19.95 -6.81
N ALA A 170 -10.87 18.90 -6.92
CA ALA A 170 -10.87 18.06 -8.09
C ALA A 170 -12.14 17.24 -8.24
N LEU A 171 -12.60 16.63 -7.15
CA LEU A 171 -13.82 15.84 -7.15
C LEU A 171 -15.07 16.69 -7.36
N GLU A 172 -15.10 17.93 -6.88
CA GLU A 172 -16.21 18.86 -7.09
C GLU A 172 -16.36 19.28 -8.56
N LEU A 173 -15.25 19.58 -9.24
CA LEU A 173 -15.27 19.96 -10.66
C LEU A 173 -15.57 18.76 -11.57
N GLY A 174 -15.15 17.56 -11.15
CA GLY A 174 -15.26 16.34 -11.93
C GLY A 174 -14.16 16.20 -12.98
N MET A 175 -14.03 14.97 -13.49
CA MET A 175 -12.92 14.57 -14.36
C MET A 175 -12.83 15.42 -15.64
N ASP A 176 -13.89 15.54 -16.42
CA ASP A 176 -13.84 16.21 -17.73
C ASP A 176 -13.41 17.67 -17.62
N ARG A 177 -13.95 18.40 -16.65
CA ARG A 177 -13.60 19.81 -16.41
C ARG A 177 -12.14 19.98 -16.01
N ILE A 178 -11.63 19.05 -15.20
CA ILE A 178 -10.21 19.05 -14.83
C ILE A 178 -9.31 18.71 -16.01
N PHE A 179 -9.70 17.77 -16.86
CA PHE A 179 -8.93 17.48 -18.07
C PHE A 179 -8.86 18.68 -19.00
N MET A 180 -9.96 19.43 -19.14
CA MET A 180 -9.97 20.71 -19.86
C MET A 180 -9.10 21.77 -19.19
N ALA A 181 -9.20 21.93 -17.87
CA ALA A 181 -8.39 22.87 -17.12
C ALA A 181 -6.89 22.55 -17.24
N LEU A 182 -6.52 21.27 -17.14
CA LEU A 182 -5.15 20.81 -17.35
C LEU A 182 -4.67 21.14 -18.76
N ALA A 183 -5.47 20.85 -19.79
CA ALA A 183 -5.11 21.16 -21.17
C ALA A 183 -4.92 22.68 -21.39
N ALA A 184 -5.74 23.51 -20.75
CA ALA A 184 -5.60 24.97 -20.79
C ALA A 184 -4.32 25.44 -20.07
N ILE A 185 -3.98 24.84 -18.93
CA ILE A 185 -2.73 25.11 -18.21
C ILE A 185 -1.53 24.70 -19.08
N GLU A 186 -1.54 23.50 -19.66
CA GLU A 186 -0.46 22.99 -20.52
C GLU A 186 -0.30 23.82 -21.80
N ALA A 187 -1.41 24.29 -22.40
CA ALA A 187 -1.36 25.20 -23.54
C ALA A 187 -0.79 26.58 -23.15
N GLY A 188 -1.03 27.04 -21.92
CA GLY A 188 -0.44 28.26 -21.36
C GLY A 188 1.03 28.11 -20.95
N ASP A 189 1.46 26.91 -20.54
CA ASP A 189 2.85 26.60 -20.16
C ASP A 189 3.79 26.51 -21.38
N GLY A 190 3.24 26.42 -22.60
CA GLY A 190 3.98 26.49 -23.86
C GLY A 190 4.63 27.87 -24.12
N LEU A 191 4.14 28.90 -23.45
CA LEU A 191 4.79 30.18 -23.23
C LEU A 191 4.01 30.81 -22.08
N ALA A 192 4.52 30.67 -20.85
CA ALA A 192 4.54 31.89 -20.06
C ALA A 192 5.28 32.89 -20.97
N PRO A 193 4.67 33.99 -21.46
CA PRO A 193 5.53 35.11 -21.74
C PRO A 193 6.31 35.25 -20.44
N ASP A 194 7.64 35.08 -20.55
CA ASP A 194 8.61 35.69 -19.65
C ASP A 194 7.87 36.83 -18.98
N ALA A 195 7.73 36.80 -17.65
CA ALA A 195 7.18 37.92 -16.92
C ALA A 195 8.05 39.09 -17.34
N ARG A 196 7.64 39.77 -18.43
CA ARG A 196 8.44 40.79 -19.07
C ARG A 196 8.63 41.72 -17.89
N PRO A 197 9.87 42.04 -17.47
CA PRO A 197 10.01 43.25 -16.69
C PRO A 197 9.30 44.27 -17.56
N SER A 198 8.14 44.75 -17.09
CA SER A 198 7.27 45.60 -17.87
C SER A 198 8.04 46.90 -18.02
N GLY A 199 8.95 46.93 -18.99
CA GLY A 199 9.68 48.10 -19.47
C GLY A 199 8.75 49.04 -20.22
N LYS A 200 7.45 48.93 -19.97
CA LYS A 200 6.45 49.94 -20.25
C LYS A 200 6.13 50.61 -18.92
N ILE A 201 7.10 51.38 -18.44
CA ILE A 201 6.74 52.63 -17.77
C ILE A 201 5.83 53.35 -18.78
N PRO A 202 4.56 53.63 -18.47
CA PRO A 202 3.74 54.43 -19.37
C PRO A 202 4.47 55.75 -19.63
N PRO A 203 4.53 56.26 -20.88
CA PRO A 203 5.18 57.54 -21.12
C PRO A 203 4.56 58.57 -20.18
N PRO A 204 5.37 59.40 -19.49
CA PRO A 204 4.83 60.40 -18.60
C PRO A 204 3.85 61.29 -19.38
N PRO A 205 2.73 61.71 -18.77
CA PRO A 205 1.80 62.59 -19.46
C PRO A 205 2.56 63.83 -19.93
N LEU A 206 2.33 64.22 -21.19
CA LEU A 206 2.83 65.47 -21.74
C LEU A 206 2.36 66.59 -20.82
N SER A 207 3.27 67.09 -19.98
CA SER A 207 3.00 68.15 -19.03
C SER A 207 2.76 69.44 -19.83
N SER A 208 1.49 69.73 -20.13
CA SER A 208 1.07 71.02 -20.64
C SER A 208 0.97 72.03 -19.50
N SER A 209 2.06 72.23 -18.75
CA SER A 209 2.20 73.37 -17.84
C SER A 209 3.30 74.26 -18.39
N VAL A 210 2.95 74.98 -19.46
CA VAL A 210 3.63 76.22 -19.83
C VAL A 210 3.35 77.20 -18.70
N LEU A 211 4.27 77.27 -17.74
CA LEU A 211 4.30 78.37 -16.79
C LEU A 211 4.68 79.64 -17.57
N PRO A 212 3.93 80.75 -17.43
CA PRO A 212 4.22 81.98 -18.14
C PRO A 212 5.59 82.52 -17.72
N LEU A 213 6.40 82.85 -18.73
CA LEU A 213 7.69 83.52 -18.58
C LEU A 213 7.53 84.80 -17.75
N LYS A 214 8.46 84.95 -16.81
CA LYS A 214 8.72 86.10 -15.92
C LYS A 214 8.29 87.46 -16.53
N PRO A 215 7.60 88.34 -15.79
CA PRO A 215 7.27 89.68 -16.28
C PRO A 215 8.52 90.57 -16.39
N PRO A 216 8.51 91.59 -17.27
CA PRO A 216 9.66 92.45 -17.52
C PRO A 216 9.87 93.37 -16.31
N GLY A 217 11.12 93.45 -15.86
CA GLY A 217 11.49 94.26 -14.72
C GLY A 217 12.94 94.74 -14.82
N ARG A 218 13.19 95.65 -15.76
CA ARG A 218 13.98 96.90 -15.61
C ARG A 218 14.12 97.57 -16.97
#